data_AF-A0A7D7A1Y9-F1
#
_entry.id   AF-A0A7D7A1Y9-F1
#
_cell.length_a   1.000
_cell.length_b   1.000
_cell.length_c   1.000
_cell.angle_alpha   90.00
_cell.angle_beta   90.00
_cell.angle_gamma   90.00
#
_symmetry.space_group_name_H-M   'P 1'
#
loop_
_entity.id
_entity.type
_entity.pdbx_description
1 polymer ?
#
loop_
_entity_poly.entity_id
_entity_poly.type
_entity_poly.pdbx_seq_one_letter_code
_entity_poly.pdbx_strand_id
1 'polypeptide(L)'
;MEREHEEAMRADFRERTALQLSGYQPGVTEDQIDQIYGKVRQIDDRWTAGPHASRWQYLSDAYDDFSDRPETMDRFLDNIEFNRAQGWDGGLDEVQRRSLYQAKELTEPQRVRPRGRVQRER
;
A
#
# COMPACT_ATOMS: atom_id res chain seq x y z
N MET A 1 2.65 18.34 -4.61
CA MET A 1 1.99 17.50 -5.63
C MET A 1 0.61 18.06 -5.83
N GLU A 2 0.16 18.18 -7.07
CA GLU A 2 -1.20 18.63 -7.38
C GLU A 2 -2.21 17.53 -7.06
N ARG A 3 -3.45 17.92 -6.79
CA ARG A 3 -4.48 17.00 -6.33
C ARG A 3 -4.77 15.87 -7.33
N GLU A 4 -4.83 16.20 -8.62
CA GLU A 4 -5.08 15.24 -9.70
C GLU A 4 -3.97 14.19 -9.80
N HIS A 5 -2.71 14.63 -9.68
CA HIS A 5 -1.55 13.73 -9.65
C HIS A 5 -1.56 12.82 -8.42
N GLU A 6 -1.97 13.33 -7.26
CA GLU A 6 -2.16 12.51 -6.07
C GLU A 6 -3.25 11.46 -6.27
N GLU A 7 -4.41 11.85 -6.80
CA GLU A 7 -5.54 10.94 -7.01
C GLU A 7 -5.21 9.83 -8.01
N ALA A 8 -4.52 10.17 -9.11
CA ALA A 8 -4.02 9.20 -10.07
C ALA A 8 -3.02 8.23 -9.43
N MET A 9 -2.05 8.75 -8.65
CA MET A 9 -1.09 7.92 -7.92
C MET A 9 -1.79 6.94 -6.98
N ARG A 10 -2.79 7.43 -6.24
CA ARG A 10 -3.54 6.60 -5.30
C ARG A 10 -4.38 5.54 -6.00
N ALA A 11 -4.98 5.85 -7.15
CA ALA A 11 -5.73 4.89 -7.95
C ALA A 11 -4.83 3.78 -8.48
N ASP A 12 -3.70 4.16 -9.09
CA ASP A 12 -2.69 3.22 -9.59
C ASP A 12 -2.15 2.33 -8.47
N PHE A 13 -1.96 2.86 -7.25
CA PHE A 13 -1.52 2.05 -6.12
C PHE A 13 -2.58 1.00 -5.71
N ARG A 14 -3.88 1.34 -5.74
CA ARG A 14 -4.95 0.35 -5.48
C ARG A 14 -4.94 -0.75 -6.53
N GLU A 15 -4.78 -0.40 -7.81
CA GLU A 15 -4.68 -1.36 -8.90
C GLU A 15 -3.48 -2.28 -8.72
N ARG A 16 -2.30 -1.72 -8.45
CA ARG A 16 -1.08 -2.47 -8.15
C ARG A 16 -1.29 -3.49 -7.03
N THR A 17 -1.86 -3.07 -5.90
CA THR A 17 -2.12 -3.97 -4.76
C THR A 17 -3.13 -5.06 -5.11
N ALA A 18 -4.21 -4.72 -5.83
CA ALA A 18 -5.21 -5.69 -6.27
C ALA A 18 -4.60 -6.74 -7.22
N LEU A 19 -3.74 -6.31 -8.15
CA LEU A 19 -3.00 -7.20 -9.05
C LEU A 19 -2.08 -8.13 -8.27
N GLN A 20 -1.29 -7.62 -7.32
CA GLN A 20 -0.44 -8.43 -6.46
C GLN A 20 -1.25 -9.50 -5.70
N LEU A 21 -2.37 -9.12 -5.07
CA LEU A 21 -3.25 -10.06 -4.37
C LEU A 21 -3.89 -11.09 -5.30
N SER A 22 -4.17 -10.72 -6.55
CA SER A 22 -4.72 -11.65 -7.54
C SER A 22 -3.73 -12.74 -7.91
N GLY A 23 -2.42 -12.46 -7.92
CA GLY A 23 -1.37 -13.43 -8.21
C GLY A 23 -1.24 -14.55 -7.17
N TYR A 24 -1.75 -14.33 -5.95
CA TYR A 24 -1.77 -15.34 -4.89
C TYR A 24 -3.07 -16.17 -4.84
N GLN A 25 -4.01 -15.95 -5.77
CA GLN A 25 -5.26 -16.72 -5.80
C GLN A 25 -5.02 -18.17 -6.29
N PRO A 26 -5.80 -19.14 -5.80
CA PRO A 26 -5.75 -20.51 -6.32
C PRO A 26 -6.09 -20.55 -7.81
N GLY A 27 -5.36 -21.38 -8.57
CA GLY A 27 -5.64 -21.61 -10.00
C GLY A 27 -5.03 -20.57 -10.95
N VAL A 28 -4.24 -19.63 -10.46
CA VAL A 28 -3.45 -18.73 -11.32
C VAL A 28 -2.27 -19.50 -11.92
N THR A 29 -2.12 -19.40 -13.23
CA THR A 29 -1.04 -20.02 -14.02
C THR A 29 0.24 -19.17 -14.01
N GLU A 30 1.37 -19.76 -14.37
CA GLU A 30 2.65 -19.03 -14.50
C GLU A 30 2.55 -17.87 -15.50
N ASP A 31 1.94 -18.08 -16.68
CA ASP A 31 1.72 -17.01 -17.67
C ASP A 31 0.89 -15.85 -17.11
N GLN A 32 -0.11 -16.14 -16.28
CA GLN A 32 -0.92 -15.10 -15.62
C GLN A 32 -0.11 -14.35 -14.56
N ILE A 33 0.74 -15.06 -13.80
CA ILE A 33 1.66 -14.46 -12.83
C ILE A 33 2.61 -13.50 -13.55
N ASP A 34 3.19 -13.90 -14.69
CA ASP A 34 4.08 -13.05 -15.49
C ASP A 34 3.39 -11.80 -16.03
N GLN A 35 2.14 -11.93 -16.49
CA GLN A 35 1.34 -10.78 -16.90
C GLN A 35 1.04 -9.83 -15.74
N ILE A 36 0.74 -10.37 -14.56
CA ILE A 36 0.53 -9.58 -13.34
C ILE A 36 1.81 -8.83 -12.98
N TYR A 37 2.95 -9.51 -12.94
CA TYR A 37 4.25 -8.88 -12.67
C TYR A 37 4.59 -7.78 -13.68
N GLY A 38 4.33 -8.02 -14.97
CA GLY A 38 4.53 -7.03 -16.02
C GLY A 38 3.71 -5.76 -15.79
N LYS A 39 2.42 -5.90 -15.42
CA LYS A 39 1.54 -4.76 -15.13
C LYS A 39 1.94 -4.01 -13.86
N VAL A 40 2.24 -4.74 -12.78
CA VAL A 40 2.72 -4.15 -11.52
C VAL A 40 3.98 -3.32 -11.78
N ARG A 41 4.93 -3.87 -12.55
CA ARG A 41 6.16 -3.17 -12.93
C ARG A 41 5.88 -1.91 -13.74
N GLN A 42 4.98 -1.96 -14.72
CA GLN A 42 4.63 -0.77 -15.51
C GLN A 42 4.06 0.36 -14.65
N ILE A 43 3.22 0.02 -13.66
CA ILE A 43 2.69 0.98 -12.69
C ILE A 43 3.83 1.56 -11.84
N ASP A 44 4.69 0.70 -11.27
CA ASP A 44 5.81 1.13 -10.44
C ASP A 44 6.80 2.03 -11.23
N ASP A 45 7.16 1.64 -12.46
CA ASP A 45 8.07 2.39 -13.33
C ASP A 45 7.53 3.80 -13.66
N ARG A 46 6.21 3.92 -13.89
CA ARG A 46 5.55 5.22 -14.16
C ARG A 46 5.77 6.24 -13.04
N TRP A 47 5.66 5.80 -11.79
CA TRP A 47 5.73 6.69 -10.64
C TRP A 47 7.15 6.88 -10.10
N THR A 48 7.97 5.83 -10.16
CA THR A 48 9.36 5.86 -9.69
C THR A 48 10.30 6.66 -10.60
N ALA A 49 10.02 6.74 -11.91
CA ALA A 49 10.79 7.57 -12.84
C ALA A 49 10.34 9.05 -12.87
N GLY A 50 9.21 9.37 -12.24
CA GLY A 50 8.59 10.69 -12.31
C GLY A 50 8.98 11.66 -11.19
N PRO A 51 8.51 12.92 -11.24
CA PRO A 51 8.76 13.94 -10.20
C PRO A 51 8.08 13.65 -8.85
N HIS A 52 7.37 12.53 -8.77
CA HIS A 52 6.56 12.12 -7.62
C HIS A 52 7.06 10.80 -7.00
N ALA A 53 8.24 10.32 -7.42
CA ALA A 53 8.85 9.08 -6.96
C ALA A 53 8.92 8.98 -5.44
N SER A 54 9.30 10.06 -4.73
CA SER A 54 9.36 10.05 -3.27
C SER A 54 7.99 9.85 -2.59
N ARG A 55 6.91 10.30 -3.24
CA ARG A 55 5.53 10.13 -2.74
C ARG A 55 5.02 8.72 -2.97
N TRP A 56 5.36 8.16 -4.12
CA TRP A 56 5.11 6.75 -4.43
C TRP A 56 5.86 5.82 -3.48
N GLN A 57 7.15 6.09 -3.26
CA GLN A 57 7.97 5.33 -2.33
C GLN A 57 7.40 5.39 -0.92
N TYR A 58 7.03 6.59 -0.45
CA TYR A 58 6.43 6.73 0.88
C TYR A 58 5.14 5.91 1.05
N LEU A 59 4.26 5.90 0.03
CA LEU A 59 3.04 5.08 0.07
C LEU A 59 3.36 3.56 0.03
N SER A 60 4.37 3.17 -0.75
CA SER A 60 4.85 1.78 -0.82
C SER A 60 5.40 1.32 0.53
N ASP A 61 6.28 2.11 1.14
CA ASP A 61 6.87 1.82 2.46
C ASP A 61 5.78 1.74 3.53
N ALA A 62 4.84 2.69 3.53
CA ALA A 62 3.72 2.67 4.46
C ALA A 62 2.87 1.39 4.30
N TYR A 63 2.60 0.96 3.07
CA TYR A 63 1.87 -0.27 2.80
C TYR A 63 2.62 -1.50 3.32
N ASP A 64 3.92 -1.60 3.04
CA ASP A 64 4.76 -2.71 3.51
C ASP A 64 4.84 -2.73 5.04
N ASP A 65 5.04 -1.59 5.69
CA ASP A 65 5.03 -1.47 7.16
C ASP A 65 3.68 -1.87 7.77
N PHE A 66 2.56 -1.50 7.16
CA PHE A 66 1.23 -1.89 7.63
C PHE A 66 0.92 -3.38 7.40
N SER A 67 1.52 -3.99 6.37
CA SER A 67 1.43 -5.42 6.08
C SER A 67 2.27 -6.23 7.09
N ASP A 68 3.47 -5.75 7.43
CA ASP A 68 4.44 -6.45 8.26
C ASP A 68 4.25 -6.21 9.75
N ARG A 69 3.89 -4.97 10.15
CA ARG A 69 3.81 -4.51 11.54
C ARG A 69 2.50 -3.77 11.83
N PRO A 70 1.34 -4.41 11.60
CA PRO A 70 0.04 -3.76 11.64
C PRO A 70 -0.24 -3.01 12.95
N GLU A 71 0.02 -3.62 14.11
CA GLU A 71 -0.28 -3.01 15.42
C GLU A 71 0.65 -1.83 15.75
N THR A 72 1.91 -1.87 15.28
CA THR A 72 2.85 -0.76 15.44
C THR A 72 2.39 0.43 14.62
N MET A 73 1.98 0.18 13.37
CA MET A 73 1.51 1.24 12.48
C MET A 73 0.16 1.82 12.91
N ASP A 74 -0.73 1.01 13.47
CA ASP A 74 -1.97 1.52 14.07
C ASP A 74 -1.68 2.48 15.23
N ARG A 75 -0.80 2.10 16.17
CA ARG A 75 -0.37 3.00 17.26
C ARG A 75 0.32 4.27 16.76
N PHE A 76 1.13 4.15 15.71
CA PHE A 76 1.78 5.30 15.09
C PHE A 76 0.74 6.29 14.54
N LEU A 77 -0.27 5.79 13.83
CA LEU A 77 -1.36 6.61 13.30
C LEU A 77 -2.19 7.27 14.41
N ASP A 78 -2.50 6.53 15.48
CA ASP A 78 -3.21 7.07 16.64
C ASP A 78 -2.43 8.21 17.32
N ASN A 79 -1.11 8.06 17.46
CA ASN A 79 -0.24 9.10 18.01
C ASN A 79 -0.20 10.36 17.13
N ILE A 80 -0.19 10.19 15.80
CA ILE A 80 -0.26 11.33 14.86
C ILE A 80 -1.56 12.11 15.07
N GLU A 81 -2.70 11.42 15.12
CA GLU A 81 -3.99 12.08 15.30
C GLU A 81 -4.14 12.72 16.67
N PHE A 82 -3.63 12.08 17.73
CA PHE A 82 -3.57 12.69 19.06
C PHE A 82 -2.78 13.99 19.06
N ASN A 83 -1.56 13.99 18.51
CA ASN A 83 -0.71 15.18 18.44
C ASN A 83 -1.37 16.29 17.62
N ARG A 84 -2.04 15.93 16.52
CA ARG A 84 -2.74 16.88 15.66
C ARG A 84 -3.91 17.54 16.36
N ALA A 85 -4.67 16.81 17.18
CA ALA A 85 -5.73 17.37 18.01
C ALA A 85 -5.20 18.39 19.03
N GLN A 86 -3.91 18.30 19.40
CA GLN A 86 -3.21 19.25 20.26
C GLN A 86 -2.52 20.40 19.48
N GLY A 87 -2.74 20.49 18.16
CA GLY A 87 -2.14 21.52 17.31
C GLY A 87 -0.73 21.18 16.81
N TRP A 88 -0.26 19.94 17.01
CA TRP A 88 1.04 19.47 16.52
C TRP A 88 0.87 18.57 15.30
N ASP A 89 1.37 19.02 14.17
CA ASP A 89 1.28 18.37 12.86
C ASP A 89 2.30 17.23 12.66
N GLY A 90 3.15 16.94 13.65
CA GLY A 90 4.02 15.75 13.68
C GLY A 90 5.03 15.68 12.53
N GLY A 91 5.21 16.75 11.77
CA GLY A 91 6.10 16.83 10.61
C GLY A 91 5.59 16.12 9.35
N LEU A 92 4.35 15.61 9.35
CA LEU A 92 3.76 14.98 8.16
C LEU A 92 2.93 15.98 7.38
N ASP A 93 3.16 16.04 6.08
CA ASP A 93 2.23 16.76 5.21
C ASP A 93 0.97 15.95 4.92
N GLU A 94 -0.01 16.62 4.32
CA GLU A 94 -1.31 16.00 4.07
C GLU A 94 -1.25 14.79 3.12
N VAL A 95 -0.33 14.79 2.16
CA VAL A 95 -0.19 13.69 1.20
C VAL A 95 0.35 12.46 1.91
N GLN A 96 1.38 12.62 2.74
CA GLN A 96 1.92 11.54 3.58
C GLN A 96 0.86 10.97 4.51
N ARG A 97 0.10 11.84 5.20
CA ARG A 97 -0.97 11.41 6.08
C ARG A 97 -2.04 10.61 5.32
N ARG A 98 -2.52 11.13 4.19
CA ARG A 98 -3.49 10.40 3.35
C ARG A 98 -2.90 9.07 2.84
N SER A 99 -1.58 8.97 2.62
CA SER A 99 -0.92 7.73 2.21
C SER A 99 -0.94 6.67 3.33
N LEU A 100 -0.69 7.06 4.59
CA LEU A 100 -0.84 6.17 5.74
C LEU A 100 -2.27 5.62 5.86
N TYR A 101 -3.29 6.47 5.69
CA TYR A 101 -4.68 6.01 5.72
C TYR A 101 -5.01 5.01 4.61
N GLN A 102 -4.54 5.27 3.39
CA GLN A 102 -4.75 4.33 2.28
C GLN A 102 -4.01 3.01 2.50
N ALA A 103 -2.77 3.05 3.01
CA ALA A 103 -2.01 1.84 3.35
C ALA A 103 -2.74 0.98 4.39
N LYS A 104 -3.29 1.61 5.44
CA LYS A 104 -4.15 0.93 6.42
C LYS A 104 -5.38 0.29 5.76
N GLU A 105 -6.13 1.07 4.97
CA GLU A 105 -7.34 0.61 4.26
C GLU A 105 -7.05 -0.62 3.38
N LEU A 106 -5.93 -0.63 2.66
CA LEU A 106 -5.60 -1.72 1.73
C LEU A 106 -5.08 -2.99 2.42
N THR A 107 -4.51 -2.87 3.62
CA THR A 107 -3.98 -4.01 4.38
C THR A 107 -5.02 -4.63 5.32
N GLU A 108 -6.02 -3.86 5.78
CA GLU A 108 -7.04 -4.30 6.72
C GLU A 108 -7.84 -5.55 6.28
N PRO A 109 -8.31 -5.68 5.01
CA PRO A 109 -9.00 -6.89 4.55
C PRO A 109 -8.14 -8.16 4.61
N GLN A 110 -6.81 -8.01 4.53
CA GLN A 110 -5.86 -9.12 4.57
C GLN A 110 -5.67 -9.65 6.00
N ARG A 111 -5.91 -8.81 7.01
CA ARG A 111 -5.82 -9.17 8.44
C ARG A 111 -7.03 -10.00 8.90
N VAL A 112 -8.21 -9.71 8.34
CA VAL A 112 -9.47 -10.39 8.71
C VAL A 112 -9.57 -11.79 8.10
N ARG A 113 -8.85 -12.06 7.00
CA ARG A 113 -8.78 -13.39 6.41
C ARG A 113 -7.74 -14.22 7.18
N PRO A 114 -8.13 -15.33 7.86
CA PRO A 114 -7.13 -16.21 8.44
C PRO A 114 -6.27 -16.73 7.28
N ARG A 115 -4.96 -16.48 7.35
CA ARG A 115 -3.97 -17.05 6.42
C ARG A 115 -4.17 -18.57 6.44
N GLY A 116 -4.90 -19.08 5.44
CA GLY A 116 -5.14 -20.50 5.26
C GLY A 116 -3.79 -21.18 5.22
N ARG A 117 -3.49 -21.93 6.27
CA ARG A 117 -2.28 -22.71 6.42
C ARG A 117 -2.26 -23.70 5.26
N VAL A 118 -1.50 -23.39 4.20
CA VAL A 118 -1.20 -24.36 3.16
C VAL A 118 -0.40 -25.47 3.83
N GLN A 119 -1.09 -26.54 4.23
CA GLN A 119 -0.44 -27.79 4.59
C GLN A 119 0.21 -28.31 3.31
N ARG A 120 1.52 -28.10 3.18
CA ARG A 120 2.32 -28.89 2.25
C ARG A 120 2.35 -30.31 2.80
N GLU A 121 1.46 -31.16 2.32
CA GLU A 121 1.59 -32.60 2.48
C GLU A 121 2.88 -33.03 1.76
N ARG A 122 3.70 -33.81 2.46
CA ARG A 122 4.92 -34.44 1.96
C ARG A 122 4.61 -35.86 1.51
#